data_AF-A0A6G1Z5U4-F1
#
_entry.id   AF-A0A6G1Z5U4-F1
#
_cell.length_a   1.000
_cell.length_b   1.000
_cell.length_c   1.000
_cell.angle_alpha   90.00
_cell.angle_beta   90.00
_cell.angle_gamma   90.00
#
_symmetry.space_group_name_H-M   'P 1'
#
loop_
_entity.id
_entity.type
_entity.pdbx_description
1 polymer ?
#
loop_
_entity_poly.entity_id
_entity_poly.type
_entity_poly.pdbx_seq_one_letter_code
_entity_poly.pdbx_strand_id
1 'polypeptide(L)'
;MTTVASLRDVLTDFIEELDNQFEDPHDIEQILKGHRKLTRRDLGAEPESWTEDILIYPVLEAVGLHKTPGRPTSQRKTPDFKLREEFDGGTLEIVGENKPLNNIEQAEFELVDDYLSNISFPNDGIATDGFDWVVYRTEQGGDFFEHSDVRRHSFRRVLWQLARDEGILSRQQSLPGNEVDIEKELESFALTFKPNHLVPLLTKTAPLEFRDRRQKDVDDFYEVYIEVLFGESDELDYDTCLRNDIVAPDSATKKEKDIFAVTLANRLLFIRFLEERGVLSEGFLSDRVDDYGDSIPTTLYEATINPLFYELFNKPRDQRDLHGDWYDDVPYLNGGLFRQNLPNEDQYDVRNPSMILVIDKVIEGNHEMDIEVDPAILGSVFEMTINHISESENRQKETGAYYTPNDVTHLINSQAVNGQIKETIIDAFSESLDDQVESTFRSEA
;
A
#
# COMPACT_ATOMS: atom_id res chain seq x y z
N MET A 1 -36.52 -4.71 -14.91
CA MET A 1 -36.24 -3.86 -13.73
C MET A 1 -35.06 -2.96 -14.05
N THR A 2 -34.95 -1.76 -13.46
CA THR A 2 -33.65 -1.07 -13.39
C THR A 2 -32.76 -1.78 -12.37
N THR A 3 -31.44 -1.66 -12.46
CA THR A 3 -30.50 -2.25 -11.47
C THR A 3 -30.81 -1.76 -10.05
N VAL A 4 -31.13 -0.48 -9.89
CA VAL A 4 -31.51 0.12 -8.60
C VAL A 4 -32.76 -0.53 -8.02
N ALA A 5 -33.80 -0.76 -8.85
CA ALA A 5 -35.01 -1.45 -8.40
C ALA A 5 -34.70 -2.91 -8.00
N SER A 6 -33.87 -3.61 -8.78
CA SER A 6 -33.46 -4.99 -8.44
C SER A 6 -32.67 -5.06 -7.14
N LEU A 7 -31.77 -4.10 -6.90
CA LEU A 7 -31.04 -4.02 -5.63
C LEU A 7 -31.98 -3.73 -4.47
N ARG A 8 -32.94 -2.81 -4.65
CA ARG A 8 -33.93 -2.49 -3.63
C ARG A 8 -34.75 -3.72 -3.25
N ASP A 9 -35.23 -4.47 -4.24
CA ASP A 9 -35.99 -5.70 -4.00
C ASP A 9 -35.15 -6.73 -3.23
N VAL A 10 -33.89 -6.96 -3.63
CA VAL A 10 -32.98 -7.87 -2.92
C VAL A 10 -32.77 -7.47 -1.46
N LEU A 11 -32.58 -6.18 -1.18
CA LEU A 11 -32.38 -5.70 0.19
C LEU A 11 -33.67 -5.75 1.03
N THR A 12 -34.83 -5.52 0.41
CA THR A 12 -36.13 -5.69 1.07
C THR A 12 -36.38 -7.16 1.40
N ASP A 13 -36.18 -8.06 0.43
CA ASP A 13 -36.32 -9.52 0.62
C ASP A 13 -35.39 -10.02 1.73
N PHE A 14 -34.16 -9.52 1.80
CA PHE A 14 -33.22 -9.84 2.87
C PHE A 14 -33.73 -9.38 4.26
N ILE A 15 -34.30 -8.18 4.35
CA ILE A 15 -34.85 -7.66 5.61
C ILE A 15 -36.06 -8.46 6.07
N GLU A 16 -36.95 -8.85 5.15
CA GLU A 16 -38.08 -9.74 5.45
C GLU A 16 -37.62 -11.11 5.91
N GLU A 17 -36.61 -11.69 5.26
CA GLU A 17 -36.03 -12.97 5.68
C GLU A 17 -35.38 -12.84 7.07
N LEU A 18 -34.69 -11.73 7.34
CA LEU A 18 -34.10 -11.47 8.66
C LEU A 18 -35.18 -11.37 9.75
N ASP A 19 -36.31 -10.70 9.49
CA ASP A 19 -37.45 -10.64 10.41
C ASP A 19 -38.04 -12.03 10.69
N ASN A 20 -38.12 -12.90 9.68
CA ASN A 20 -38.59 -14.27 9.85
C ASN A 20 -37.66 -15.13 10.73
N GLN A 21 -36.36 -14.81 10.81
CA GLN A 21 -35.40 -15.55 11.63
C GLN A 21 -35.37 -15.08 13.10
N PHE A 22 -35.86 -13.88 13.41
CA PHE A 22 -35.76 -13.29 14.74
C PHE A 22 -37.13 -12.86 15.30
N GLU A 23 -37.53 -13.42 16.45
CA GLU A 23 -38.78 -13.03 17.11
C GLU A 23 -38.73 -11.64 17.78
N ASP A 24 -37.54 -11.17 18.17
CA ASP A 24 -37.34 -9.88 18.85
C ASP A 24 -36.74 -8.84 17.88
N PRO A 25 -37.46 -7.75 17.54
CA PRO A 25 -36.93 -6.67 16.71
C PRO A 25 -35.65 -6.03 17.25
N HIS A 26 -35.37 -6.14 18.56
CA HIS A 26 -34.12 -5.66 19.14
C HIS A 26 -32.90 -6.42 18.60
N ASP A 27 -33.05 -7.69 18.25
CA ASP A 27 -31.97 -8.50 17.71
C ASP A 27 -31.56 -8.04 16.31
N ILE A 28 -32.56 -7.78 15.46
CA ILE A 28 -32.40 -7.17 14.14
C ILE A 28 -31.71 -5.80 14.27
N GLU A 29 -32.14 -5.01 15.24
CA GLU A 29 -31.53 -3.71 15.55
C GLU A 29 -30.02 -3.83 15.88
N GLN A 30 -29.64 -4.79 16.73
CA GLN A 30 -28.23 -5.01 17.08
C GLN A 30 -27.40 -5.55 15.92
N ILE A 31 -27.99 -6.36 15.05
CA ILE A 31 -27.32 -6.88 13.84
C ILE A 31 -27.01 -5.73 12.88
N LEU A 32 -28.00 -4.88 12.57
CA LEU A 32 -27.82 -3.74 11.67
C LEU A 32 -26.83 -2.70 12.22
N LYS A 33 -26.78 -2.54 13.55
CA LYS A 33 -25.78 -1.71 14.25
C LYS A 33 -24.37 -2.29 14.27
N GLY A 34 -24.19 -3.55 13.88
CA GLY A 34 -22.89 -4.22 13.97
C GLY A 34 -22.53 -4.74 15.37
N HIS A 35 -23.43 -4.63 16.35
CA HIS A 35 -23.18 -5.05 17.74
C HIS A 35 -23.43 -6.54 17.98
N ARG A 36 -24.14 -7.20 17.06
CA ARG A 36 -24.45 -8.63 17.14
C ARG A 36 -24.05 -9.34 15.84
N LYS A 37 -23.39 -10.50 15.97
CA LYS A 37 -23.09 -11.42 14.85
C LYS A 37 -24.13 -12.53 14.79
N LEU A 38 -24.33 -13.07 13.58
CA LEU A 38 -25.18 -14.24 13.35
C LEU A 38 -24.47 -15.52 13.80
N THR A 39 -25.22 -16.46 14.38
CA THR A 39 -24.71 -17.77 14.77
C THR A 39 -25.47 -18.90 14.09
N ARG A 40 -24.86 -20.10 14.02
CA ARG A 40 -25.54 -21.31 13.53
C ARG A 40 -26.85 -21.62 14.27
N ARG A 41 -26.96 -21.20 15.53
CA ARG A 41 -28.17 -21.41 16.35
C ARG A 41 -29.31 -20.50 15.92
N ASP A 42 -28.98 -19.30 15.43
CA ASP A 42 -29.97 -18.34 14.97
C ASP A 42 -30.58 -18.80 13.64
N LEU A 43 -29.75 -19.30 12.72
CA LEU A 43 -30.15 -19.56 11.32
C LEU A 43 -30.42 -21.05 11.00
N GLY A 44 -29.97 -21.96 11.86
CA GLY A 44 -29.97 -23.41 11.55
C GLY A 44 -29.01 -23.84 10.43
N ALA A 45 -28.20 -22.91 9.91
CA ALA A 45 -27.22 -23.11 8.83
C ALA A 45 -25.89 -22.42 9.17
N GLU A 46 -24.86 -22.62 8.34
CA GLU A 46 -23.63 -21.82 8.42
C GLU A 46 -23.95 -20.35 8.13
N PRO A 47 -23.60 -19.41 9.03
CA PRO A 47 -23.88 -18.00 8.82
C PRO A 47 -23.33 -17.44 7.50
N GLU A 48 -22.14 -17.89 7.11
CA GLU A 48 -21.49 -17.47 5.87
C GLU A 48 -22.29 -17.92 4.65
N SER A 49 -22.63 -19.21 4.56
CA SER A 49 -23.44 -19.75 3.45
C SER A 49 -24.84 -19.13 3.39
N TRP A 50 -25.44 -18.83 4.53
CA TRP A 50 -26.71 -18.14 4.57
C TRP A 50 -26.59 -16.69 4.06
N THR A 51 -25.54 -15.96 4.46
CA THR A 51 -25.27 -14.60 3.96
C THR A 51 -24.98 -14.60 2.45
N GLU A 52 -24.25 -15.60 1.96
CA GLU A 52 -23.99 -15.81 0.53
C GLU A 52 -25.29 -15.92 -0.28
N ASP A 53 -26.15 -16.86 0.11
CA ASP A 53 -27.35 -17.23 -0.66
C ASP A 53 -28.45 -16.17 -0.59
N ILE A 54 -28.63 -15.52 0.57
CA ILE A 54 -29.74 -14.59 0.79
C ILE A 54 -29.38 -13.16 0.41
N LEU A 55 -28.10 -12.77 0.46
CA LEU A 55 -27.71 -11.37 0.25
C LEU A 55 -26.62 -11.21 -0.82
N ILE A 56 -25.46 -11.84 -0.67
CA ILE A 56 -24.29 -11.55 -1.51
C ILE A 56 -24.54 -11.94 -2.97
N TYR A 57 -24.94 -13.18 -3.24
CA TYR A 57 -25.15 -13.65 -4.61
C TYR A 57 -26.33 -12.95 -5.30
N PRO A 58 -27.48 -12.72 -4.64
CA PRO A 58 -28.54 -11.88 -5.20
C PRO A 58 -28.07 -10.45 -5.53
N VAL A 59 -27.23 -9.83 -4.69
CA VAL A 59 -26.66 -8.50 -4.99
C VAL A 59 -25.76 -8.54 -6.23
N LEU A 60 -24.86 -9.53 -6.35
CA LEU A 60 -24.02 -9.72 -7.52
C LEU A 60 -24.85 -9.89 -8.80
N GLU A 61 -25.92 -10.68 -8.74
CA GLU A 61 -26.83 -10.88 -9.87
C GLU A 61 -27.58 -9.58 -10.23
N ALA A 62 -28.05 -8.82 -9.23
CA ALA A 62 -28.78 -7.58 -9.45
C ALA A 62 -27.94 -6.52 -10.19
N VAL A 63 -26.63 -6.43 -9.92
CA VAL A 63 -25.71 -5.55 -10.64
C VAL A 63 -25.20 -6.15 -11.96
N GLY A 64 -25.46 -7.43 -12.20
CA GLY A 64 -25.11 -8.15 -13.42
C GLY A 64 -23.65 -8.58 -13.49
N LEU A 65 -23.01 -8.85 -12.35
CA LEU A 65 -21.65 -9.40 -12.30
C LEU A 65 -21.65 -10.90 -12.59
N HIS A 66 -20.70 -11.35 -13.43
CA HIS A 66 -20.63 -12.72 -13.91
C HIS A 66 -19.78 -13.58 -12.99
N LYS A 67 -20.42 -14.17 -11.99
CA LYS A 67 -19.81 -15.19 -11.12
C LYS A 67 -19.45 -16.44 -11.93
N THR A 68 -18.23 -16.93 -11.77
CA THR A 68 -17.80 -18.19 -12.41
C THR A 68 -18.46 -19.40 -11.69
N PRO A 69 -18.94 -20.42 -12.43
CA PRO A 69 -19.58 -21.58 -11.80
C PRO A 69 -18.63 -22.43 -10.95
N GLY A 70 -19.13 -22.88 -9.79
CA GLY A 70 -18.45 -23.81 -8.88
C GLY A 70 -17.63 -23.13 -7.77
N ARG A 71 -17.58 -23.76 -6.59
CA ARG A 71 -16.52 -23.46 -5.61
C ARG A 71 -15.25 -24.16 -6.10
N PRO A 72 -14.11 -23.46 -6.27
CA PRO A 72 -12.91 -24.11 -6.77
C PRO A 72 -12.49 -25.23 -5.80
N THR A 73 -12.04 -26.36 -6.32
CA THR A 73 -11.87 -27.61 -5.57
C THR A 73 -10.79 -27.49 -4.47
N SER A 74 -11.04 -28.20 -3.36
CA SER A 74 -10.40 -28.13 -2.04
C SER A 74 -8.92 -28.56 -1.94
N GLN A 75 -8.12 -28.48 -3.01
CA GLN A 75 -6.70 -28.83 -2.99
C GLN A 75 -5.75 -27.62 -2.98
N ARG A 76 -6.29 -26.40 -3.14
CA ARG A 76 -5.57 -25.12 -2.94
C ARG A 76 -6.44 -24.16 -2.12
N LYS A 77 -5.84 -23.09 -1.60
CA LYS A 77 -6.57 -21.94 -1.03
C LYS A 77 -7.38 -21.31 -2.16
N THR A 78 -8.69 -21.18 -1.99
CA THR A 78 -9.61 -20.82 -3.07
C THR A 78 -10.56 -19.74 -2.62
N PRO A 79 -10.68 -18.63 -3.38
CA PRO A 79 -11.59 -17.55 -3.02
C PRO A 79 -13.03 -18.05 -3.06
N ASP A 80 -13.87 -17.45 -2.23
CA ASP A 80 -15.28 -17.82 -2.08
C ASP A 80 -16.07 -17.63 -3.39
N PHE A 81 -15.73 -16.60 -4.15
CA PHE A 81 -16.21 -16.42 -5.50
C PHE A 81 -15.14 -15.83 -6.43
N LYS A 82 -15.36 -15.99 -7.74
CA LYS A 82 -14.58 -15.35 -8.79
C LYS A 82 -15.52 -14.69 -9.78
N LEU A 83 -15.15 -13.51 -10.24
CA LEU A 83 -15.85 -12.79 -11.29
C LEU A 83 -14.97 -12.74 -12.53
N ARG A 84 -15.61 -12.82 -13.69
CA ARG A 84 -14.91 -12.78 -14.98
C ARG A 84 -15.65 -11.85 -15.93
N GLU A 85 -15.08 -10.69 -16.20
CA GLU A 85 -15.69 -9.65 -17.02
C GLU A 85 -14.91 -9.44 -18.32
N GLU A 86 -15.59 -9.51 -19.46
CA GLU A 86 -15.00 -9.28 -20.78
C GLU A 86 -15.01 -7.79 -21.14
N PHE A 87 -13.91 -7.30 -21.73
CA PHE A 87 -13.81 -5.94 -22.24
C PHE A 87 -12.86 -5.86 -23.44
N ASP A 88 -12.81 -4.71 -24.13
CA ASP A 88 -12.02 -4.53 -25.36
C ASP A 88 -10.53 -4.87 -25.22
N GLY A 89 -9.98 -4.84 -24.00
CA GLY A 89 -8.59 -5.14 -23.69
C GLY A 89 -8.32 -6.55 -23.16
N GLY A 90 -9.34 -7.41 -23.04
CA GLY A 90 -9.20 -8.79 -22.58
C GLY A 90 -10.28 -9.22 -21.60
N THR A 91 -9.88 -10.01 -20.61
CA THR A 91 -10.74 -10.48 -19.53
C THR A 91 -10.19 -9.94 -18.22
N LEU A 92 -11.05 -9.30 -17.42
CA LEU A 92 -10.76 -8.92 -16.05
C LEU A 92 -11.23 -10.06 -15.13
N GLU A 93 -10.30 -10.64 -14.39
CA GLU A 93 -10.61 -11.59 -13.33
C GLU A 93 -10.55 -10.89 -11.97
N ILE A 94 -11.55 -11.12 -11.13
CA ILE A 94 -11.65 -10.52 -9.80
C ILE A 94 -11.90 -11.65 -8.80
N VAL A 95 -11.12 -11.68 -7.73
CA VAL A 95 -11.33 -12.63 -6.63
C VAL A 95 -12.23 -12.04 -5.57
N GLY A 96 -13.11 -12.86 -5.02
CA GLY A 96 -14.07 -12.45 -4.00
C GLY A 96 -13.86 -13.23 -2.71
N GLU A 97 -13.74 -12.51 -1.60
CA GLU A 97 -13.69 -13.08 -0.25
C GLU A 97 -14.92 -12.58 0.52
N ASN A 98 -15.65 -13.49 1.15
CA ASN A 98 -16.83 -13.15 1.91
C ASN A 98 -16.87 -13.74 3.32
N LYS A 99 -17.44 -12.98 4.24
CA LYS A 99 -17.66 -13.42 5.62
C LYS A 99 -19.12 -13.27 6.05
N PRO A 100 -19.55 -13.90 7.15
CA PRO A 100 -20.87 -13.65 7.72
C PRO A 100 -21.05 -12.17 8.08
N LEU A 101 -22.29 -11.70 8.15
CA LEU A 101 -22.61 -10.32 8.53
C LEU A 101 -21.79 -9.82 9.74
N ASN A 102 -21.33 -8.56 9.66
CA ASN A 102 -20.52 -7.87 10.68
C ASN A 102 -19.10 -8.43 10.84
N ASN A 103 -18.48 -8.88 9.74
CA ASN A 103 -17.11 -9.39 9.70
C ASN A 103 -16.30 -8.88 8.50
N ILE A 104 -16.59 -7.67 8.01
CA ILE A 104 -15.85 -7.09 6.87
C ILE A 104 -14.34 -7.05 7.07
N GLU A 105 -13.85 -6.70 8.26
CA GLU A 105 -12.41 -6.64 8.57
C GLU A 105 -11.70 -7.98 8.33
N GLN A 106 -12.37 -9.09 8.63
CA GLN A 106 -11.83 -10.42 8.39
C GLN A 106 -11.83 -10.75 6.89
N ALA A 107 -12.85 -10.33 6.15
CA ALA A 107 -12.89 -10.50 4.69
C ALA A 107 -11.78 -9.69 4.01
N GLU A 108 -11.52 -8.46 4.46
CA GLU A 108 -10.44 -7.61 3.95
C GLU A 108 -9.06 -8.22 4.24
N PHE A 109 -8.84 -8.68 5.48
CA PHE A 109 -7.59 -9.33 5.87
C PHE A 109 -7.31 -10.58 5.03
N GLU A 110 -8.27 -11.50 4.94
CA GLU A 110 -8.11 -12.75 4.18
C GLU A 110 -7.98 -12.47 2.67
N LEU A 111 -8.73 -11.51 2.12
CA LEU A 111 -8.59 -11.11 0.72
C LEU A 111 -7.14 -10.70 0.39
N VAL A 112 -6.58 -9.85 1.25
CA VAL A 112 -5.24 -9.28 1.06
C VAL A 112 -4.17 -10.36 1.26
N ASP A 113 -4.12 -10.97 2.44
CA ASP A 113 -3.06 -11.91 2.83
C ASP A 113 -3.02 -13.16 1.94
N ASP A 114 -4.20 -13.63 1.52
CA ASP A 114 -4.31 -14.96 0.92
C ASP A 114 -4.26 -14.95 -0.60
N TYR A 115 -4.70 -13.85 -1.21
CA TYR A 115 -4.85 -13.75 -2.65
C TYR A 115 -4.09 -12.57 -3.22
N LEU A 116 -4.37 -11.36 -2.77
CA LEU A 116 -3.81 -10.17 -3.40
C LEU A 116 -2.30 -10.02 -3.19
N SER A 117 -1.75 -10.55 -2.09
CA SER A 117 -0.29 -10.62 -1.85
C SER A 117 0.40 -11.79 -2.57
N ASN A 118 -0.27 -12.44 -3.54
CA ASN A 118 0.26 -13.58 -4.26
C ASN A 118 0.09 -13.44 -5.77
N ILE A 119 1.22 -13.42 -6.49
CA ILE A 119 1.29 -13.29 -7.96
C ILE A 119 0.48 -14.35 -8.75
N SER A 120 0.08 -15.45 -8.11
CA SER A 120 -0.72 -16.50 -8.72
C SER A 120 -2.21 -16.14 -8.84
N PHE A 121 -2.64 -15.07 -8.18
CA PHE A 121 -4.01 -14.57 -8.20
C PHE A 121 -4.10 -13.24 -8.95
N PRO A 122 -5.30 -12.87 -9.42
CA PRO A 122 -5.54 -11.54 -9.98
C PRO A 122 -5.25 -10.42 -8.99
N ASN A 123 -4.85 -9.26 -9.50
CA ASN A 123 -4.53 -8.08 -8.71
C ASN A 123 -5.78 -7.35 -8.17
N ASP A 124 -6.98 -7.76 -8.60
CA ASP A 124 -8.24 -7.09 -8.28
C ASP A 124 -9.12 -8.01 -7.44
N GLY A 125 -9.69 -7.45 -6.37
CA GLY A 125 -10.44 -8.20 -5.37
C GLY A 125 -11.69 -7.49 -4.86
N ILE A 126 -12.64 -8.25 -4.32
CA ILE A 126 -13.81 -7.73 -3.60
C ILE A 126 -13.89 -8.43 -2.24
N ALA A 127 -13.86 -7.66 -1.17
CA ALA A 127 -14.15 -8.13 0.19
C ALA A 127 -15.59 -7.73 0.56
N THR A 128 -16.36 -8.64 1.13
CA THR A 128 -17.71 -8.31 1.59
C THR A 128 -18.18 -9.15 2.77
N ASP A 129 -19.04 -8.58 3.62
CA ASP A 129 -19.83 -9.34 4.59
C ASP A 129 -21.33 -9.28 4.28
N GLY A 130 -21.69 -8.91 3.05
CA GLY A 130 -23.05 -8.63 2.61
C GLY A 130 -23.51 -7.20 2.89
N PHE A 131 -23.15 -6.61 4.04
CA PHE A 131 -23.47 -5.22 4.37
C PHE A 131 -22.47 -4.26 3.78
N ASP A 132 -21.20 -4.53 3.99
CA ASP A 132 -20.09 -3.71 3.55
C ASP A 132 -19.43 -4.39 2.35
N TRP A 133 -19.06 -3.59 1.34
CA TRP A 133 -18.47 -4.04 0.09
C TRP A 133 -17.29 -3.17 -0.25
N VAL A 134 -16.11 -3.77 -0.41
CA VAL A 134 -14.87 -3.06 -0.67
C VAL A 134 -14.20 -3.64 -1.90
N VAL A 135 -13.94 -2.79 -2.89
CA VAL A 135 -13.17 -3.13 -4.08
C VAL A 135 -11.71 -2.83 -3.81
N TYR A 136 -10.85 -3.82 -3.95
CA TYR A 136 -9.41 -3.70 -3.78
C TYR A 136 -8.69 -3.83 -5.12
N ARG A 137 -7.58 -3.12 -5.21
CA ARG A 137 -6.56 -3.32 -6.25
C ARG A 137 -5.20 -3.39 -5.60
N THR A 138 -4.37 -4.25 -6.15
CA THR A 138 -2.96 -4.37 -5.81
C THR A 138 -2.08 -3.92 -6.95
N GLU A 139 -1.14 -3.02 -6.66
CA GLU A 139 -0.02 -2.71 -7.55
C GLU A 139 1.23 -3.42 -7.05
N GLN A 140 1.96 -4.07 -7.96
CA GLN A 140 3.21 -4.75 -7.62
C GLN A 140 4.38 -3.76 -7.77
N GLY A 141 5.04 -3.47 -6.65
CA GLY A 141 6.24 -2.64 -6.61
C GLY A 141 7.47 -3.50 -6.38
N GLY A 142 8.12 -3.99 -7.45
CA GLY A 142 9.31 -4.85 -7.32
C GLY A 142 9.07 -6.09 -6.46
N ASP A 143 9.47 -6.02 -5.18
CA ASP A 143 9.39 -7.09 -4.16
C ASP A 143 8.22 -6.91 -3.16
N PHE A 144 7.38 -5.88 -3.30
CA PHE A 144 6.23 -5.65 -2.42
C PHE A 144 4.91 -5.50 -3.20
N PHE A 145 3.81 -5.66 -2.47
CA PHE A 145 2.45 -5.46 -2.96
C PHE A 145 1.84 -4.26 -2.24
N GLU A 146 1.38 -3.27 -3.00
CA GLU A 146 0.67 -2.11 -2.49
C GLU A 146 -0.83 -2.33 -2.67
N HIS A 147 -1.55 -2.52 -1.56
CA HIS A 147 -2.97 -2.82 -1.56
C HIS A 147 -3.79 -1.56 -1.31
N SER A 148 -4.56 -1.14 -2.30
CA SER A 148 -5.38 0.07 -2.22
C SER A 148 -6.87 -0.26 -2.22
N ASP A 149 -7.62 0.39 -1.34
CA ASP A 149 -9.08 0.39 -1.36
C ASP A 149 -9.57 1.35 -2.46
N VAL A 150 -10.14 0.80 -3.51
CA VAL A 150 -10.58 1.57 -4.68
C VAL A 150 -11.89 2.26 -4.37
N ARG A 151 -12.90 1.51 -3.90
CA ARG A 151 -14.21 2.04 -3.53
C ARG A 151 -14.82 1.19 -2.41
N ARG A 152 -15.51 1.84 -1.48
CA ARG A 152 -16.24 1.21 -0.37
C ARG A 152 -17.69 1.65 -0.36
N HIS A 153 -18.60 0.71 -0.17
CA HIS A 153 -20.04 0.94 -0.03
C HIS A 153 -20.60 0.16 1.16
N SER A 154 -21.63 0.71 1.79
CA SER A 154 -22.30 0.08 2.92
C SER A 154 -23.81 0.15 2.78
N PHE A 155 -24.48 -1.00 2.80
CA PHE A 155 -25.94 -1.08 2.82
C PHE A 155 -26.55 -0.84 4.19
N ARG A 156 -25.77 -0.71 5.27
CA ARG A 156 -26.29 -0.61 6.65
C ARG A 156 -27.35 0.47 6.80
N ARG A 157 -27.09 1.65 6.24
CA ARG A 157 -28.00 2.80 6.30
C ARG A 157 -29.27 2.57 5.47
N VAL A 158 -29.14 1.93 4.30
CA VAL A 158 -30.25 1.57 3.42
C VAL A 158 -31.13 0.52 4.09
N LEU A 159 -30.53 -0.56 4.59
CA LEU A 159 -31.19 -1.64 5.31
C LEU A 159 -31.92 -1.16 6.56
N TRP A 160 -31.31 -0.24 7.32
CA TRP A 160 -31.98 0.39 8.47
C TRP A 160 -33.23 1.16 8.05
N GLN A 161 -33.16 1.92 6.95
CA GLN A 161 -34.30 2.68 6.46
C GLN A 161 -35.39 1.76 5.92
N LEU A 162 -35.03 0.71 5.16
CA LEU A 162 -35.98 -0.30 4.68
C LEU A 162 -36.68 -1.02 5.83
N ALA A 163 -35.94 -1.45 6.88
CA ALA A 163 -36.54 -2.07 8.05
C ALA A 163 -37.53 -1.15 8.80
N ARG A 164 -37.34 0.17 8.75
CA ARG A 164 -38.33 1.14 9.28
C ARG A 164 -39.54 1.30 8.38
N ASP A 165 -39.33 1.27 7.06
CA ASP A 165 -40.39 1.41 6.07
C ASP A 165 -41.33 0.18 6.11
N GLU A 166 -40.76 -1.02 6.27
CA GLU A 166 -41.49 -2.28 6.46
C GLU A 166 -42.10 -2.45 7.87
N GLY A 167 -41.77 -1.53 8.80
CA GLY A 167 -42.35 -1.51 10.15
C GLY A 167 -41.75 -2.53 11.13
N ILE A 168 -40.61 -3.13 10.80
CA ILE A 168 -39.83 -4.02 11.66
C ILE A 168 -39.16 -3.22 12.78
N LEU A 169 -38.56 -2.07 12.45
CA LEU A 169 -37.94 -1.16 13.42
C LEU A 169 -38.84 0.02 13.77
N SER A 170 -38.71 0.54 15.00
CA SER A 170 -39.51 1.66 15.46
C SER A 170 -39.12 2.97 14.77
N ARG A 171 -40.11 3.77 14.37
CA ARG A 171 -39.88 5.10 13.77
C ARG A 171 -39.18 6.10 14.69
N GLN A 172 -39.21 5.89 16.01
CA GLN A 172 -38.53 6.75 16.99
C GLN A 172 -37.04 6.44 17.16
N GLN A 173 -36.56 5.32 16.62
CA GLN A 173 -35.15 4.94 16.66
C GLN A 173 -34.44 5.51 15.42
N SER A 174 -33.74 6.64 15.59
CA SER A 174 -32.89 7.22 14.54
C SER A 174 -31.44 6.76 14.73
N LEU A 175 -30.81 6.26 13.66
CA LEU A 175 -29.36 6.37 13.53
C LEU A 175 -28.98 7.87 13.54
N PRO A 176 -27.83 8.28 14.10
CA PRO A 176 -27.35 9.65 13.95
C PRO A 176 -27.09 9.95 12.47
N GLY A 177 -27.84 10.90 11.87
CA GLY A 177 -27.66 11.32 10.48
C GLY A 177 -28.97 11.74 9.80
N ASN A 178 -28.87 12.49 8.70
CA ASN A 178 -30.02 12.85 7.86
C ASN A 178 -30.72 11.59 7.29
N GLU A 179 -31.99 11.72 6.91
CA GLU A 179 -32.73 10.70 6.14
C GLU A 179 -31.86 10.20 4.96
N VAL A 180 -31.81 8.88 4.80
CA VAL A 180 -31.03 8.21 3.76
C VAL A 180 -31.85 8.25 2.48
N ASP A 181 -31.25 8.79 1.42
CA ASP A 181 -31.81 8.69 0.08
C ASP A 181 -31.45 7.31 -0.49
N ILE A 182 -32.36 6.34 -0.29
CA ILE A 182 -32.16 4.93 -0.69
C ILE A 182 -31.78 4.85 -2.18
N GLU A 183 -32.54 5.49 -3.05
CA GLU A 183 -32.28 5.48 -4.49
C GLU A 183 -30.87 5.99 -4.80
N LYS A 184 -30.43 7.09 -4.18
CA LYS A 184 -29.08 7.65 -4.41
C LYS A 184 -27.96 6.71 -3.94
N GLU A 185 -28.11 6.08 -2.77
CA GLU A 185 -27.10 5.12 -2.27
C GLU A 185 -27.01 3.88 -3.18
N LEU A 186 -28.16 3.36 -3.63
CA LEU A 186 -28.21 2.23 -4.55
C LEU A 186 -27.70 2.59 -5.96
N GLU A 187 -27.95 3.81 -6.43
CA GLU A 187 -27.33 4.34 -7.65
C GLU A 187 -25.81 4.42 -7.53
N SER A 188 -25.29 4.90 -6.39
CA SER A 188 -23.84 4.94 -6.11
C SER A 188 -23.21 3.55 -6.12
N PHE A 189 -23.85 2.57 -5.48
CA PHE A 189 -23.43 1.17 -5.51
C PHE A 189 -23.43 0.63 -6.95
N ALA A 190 -24.52 0.83 -7.69
CA ALA A 190 -24.66 0.38 -9.08
C ALA A 190 -23.63 1.03 -10.02
N LEU A 191 -23.29 2.30 -9.81
CA LEU A 191 -22.23 3.01 -10.54
C LEU A 191 -20.83 2.47 -10.26
N THR A 192 -20.66 1.67 -9.22
CA THR A 192 -19.38 1.00 -8.91
C THR A 192 -19.38 -0.44 -9.43
N PHE A 193 -20.41 -1.22 -9.13
CA PHE A 193 -20.38 -2.67 -9.30
C PHE A 193 -20.97 -3.20 -10.61
N LYS A 194 -21.65 -2.38 -11.42
CA LYS A 194 -22.08 -2.85 -12.75
C LYS A 194 -20.85 -3.08 -13.64
N PRO A 195 -20.80 -4.14 -14.46
CA PRO A 195 -19.62 -4.46 -15.28
C PRO A 195 -19.08 -3.30 -16.12
N ASN A 196 -19.99 -2.53 -16.74
CA ASN A 196 -19.65 -1.38 -17.59
C ASN A 196 -19.07 -0.18 -16.82
N HIS A 197 -19.08 -0.21 -15.48
CA HIS A 197 -18.47 0.78 -14.60
C HIS A 197 -17.29 0.19 -13.81
N LEU A 198 -17.44 -1.02 -13.27
CA LEU A 198 -16.39 -1.73 -12.52
C LEU A 198 -15.15 -1.96 -13.36
N VAL A 199 -15.31 -2.39 -14.63
CA VAL A 199 -14.16 -2.66 -15.49
C VAL A 199 -13.39 -1.37 -15.81
N PRO A 200 -13.99 -0.25 -16.26
CA PRO A 200 -13.25 1.01 -16.42
C PRO A 200 -12.63 1.52 -15.12
N LEU A 201 -13.33 1.38 -13.98
CA LEU A 201 -12.81 1.75 -12.67
C LEU A 201 -11.49 1.02 -12.39
N LEU A 202 -11.51 -0.31 -12.54
CA LEU A 202 -10.36 -1.19 -12.34
C LEU A 202 -9.46 -1.32 -13.56
N THR A 203 -9.57 -0.56 -14.64
CA THR A 203 -8.58 -0.69 -15.76
C THR A 203 -8.01 0.65 -16.18
N LYS A 204 -8.66 1.74 -15.78
CA LYS A 204 -8.28 3.08 -16.20
C LYS A 204 -8.34 4.06 -15.05
N THR A 205 -9.48 4.16 -14.36
CA THR A 205 -9.69 5.21 -13.35
C THR A 205 -8.80 5.03 -12.14
N ALA A 206 -8.84 3.87 -11.48
CA ALA A 206 -8.05 3.62 -10.27
C ALA A 206 -6.53 3.74 -10.53
N PRO A 207 -5.95 3.14 -11.60
CA PRO A 207 -4.53 3.35 -11.92
C PRO A 207 -4.14 4.81 -12.12
N LEU A 208 -5.01 5.62 -12.75
CA LEU A 208 -4.76 7.05 -12.92
C LEU A 208 -4.82 7.78 -11.58
N GLU A 209 -5.84 7.50 -10.75
CA GLU A 209 -5.98 8.07 -9.41
C GLU A 209 -4.76 7.76 -8.53
N PHE A 210 -4.25 6.51 -8.57
CA PHE A 210 -3.06 6.10 -7.83
C PHE A 210 -1.80 6.77 -8.36
N ARG A 211 -1.61 6.83 -9.67
CA ARG A 211 -0.47 7.54 -10.26
C ARG A 211 -0.48 9.03 -9.93
N ASP A 212 -1.63 9.68 -10.00
CA ASP A 212 -1.76 11.10 -9.72
C ASP A 212 -1.52 11.38 -8.22
N ARG A 213 -1.96 10.48 -7.33
CA ARG A 213 -1.63 10.54 -5.89
C ARG A 213 -0.14 10.40 -5.66
N ARG A 214 0.50 9.35 -6.20
CA ARG A 214 1.95 9.16 -6.09
C ARG A 214 2.74 10.35 -6.61
N GLN A 215 2.34 10.94 -7.74
CA GLN A 215 3.01 12.13 -8.26
C GLN A 215 2.89 13.31 -7.28
N LYS A 216 1.71 13.48 -6.68
CA LYS A 216 1.52 14.50 -5.65
C LYS A 216 2.43 14.25 -4.43
N ASP A 217 2.53 13.00 -3.98
CA ASP A 217 3.39 12.65 -2.84
C ASP A 217 4.87 12.88 -3.16
N VAL A 218 5.30 12.62 -4.41
CA VAL A 218 6.63 12.99 -4.91
C VAL A 218 6.86 14.49 -4.88
N ASP A 219 5.92 15.27 -5.39
CA ASP A 219 6.03 16.73 -5.47
C ASP A 219 6.07 17.34 -4.06
N ASP A 220 5.16 16.91 -3.17
CA ASP A 220 5.07 17.36 -1.78
C ASP A 220 6.37 17.03 -1.01
N PHE A 221 6.90 15.81 -1.16
CA PHE A 221 8.17 15.44 -0.53
C PHE A 221 9.36 16.20 -1.14
N TYR A 222 9.37 16.42 -2.46
CA TYR A 222 10.45 17.15 -3.13
C TYR A 222 10.54 18.61 -2.65
N GLU A 223 9.41 19.28 -2.41
CA GLU A 223 9.39 20.64 -1.84
C GLU A 223 10.05 20.69 -0.46
N VAL A 224 9.68 19.77 0.44
CA VAL A 224 10.34 19.64 1.76
C VAL A 224 11.83 19.36 1.58
N TYR A 225 12.18 18.42 0.70
CA TYR A 225 13.55 17.98 0.47
C TYR A 225 14.43 19.14 -0.03
N ILE A 226 14.01 19.89 -1.05
CA ILE A 226 14.77 21.02 -1.58
C ILE A 226 14.85 22.17 -0.59
N GLU A 227 13.80 22.46 0.16
CA GLU A 227 13.84 23.49 1.19
C GLU A 227 14.85 23.14 2.28
N VAL A 228 14.77 21.94 2.84
CA VAL A 228 15.67 21.52 3.92
C VAL A 228 17.12 21.45 3.44
N LEU A 229 17.37 20.96 2.22
CA LEU A 229 18.74 20.82 1.72
C LEU A 229 19.35 22.15 1.26
N PHE A 230 18.58 22.97 0.53
CA PHE A 230 19.11 24.12 -0.21
C PHE A 230 18.49 25.46 0.19
N GLY A 231 17.33 25.47 0.85
CA GLY A 231 16.56 26.68 1.16
C GLY A 231 15.96 27.30 -0.10
N GLU A 232 15.41 26.45 -0.98
CA GLU A 232 14.97 26.81 -2.33
C GLU A 232 13.54 26.29 -2.63
N SER A 233 12.61 26.38 -1.67
CA SER A 233 11.17 26.16 -1.93
C SER A 233 10.41 27.48 -2.12
N ASP A 234 9.36 27.44 -2.93
CA ASP A 234 8.41 28.54 -3.10
C ASP A 234 7.28 28.50 -2.05
N GLU A 235 7.11 27.38 -1.35
CA GLU A 235 5.98 27.14 -0.43
C GLU A 235 6.41 27.02 1.05
N LEU A 236 7.64 26.59 1.30
CA LEU A 236 8.20 26.38 2.63
C LEU A 236 9.34 27.37 2.90
N ASP A 237 9.52 27.72 4.17
CA ASP A 237 10.59 28.63 4.63
C ASP A 237 11.08 28.17 6.00
N TYR A 238 12.27 27.57 6.04
CA TYR A 238 12.93 27.18 7.28
C TYR A 238 14.06 28.17 7.64
N ASP A 239 14.27 28.38 8.95
CA ASP A 239 15.30 29.31 9.47
C ASP A 239 16.74 28.93 9.03
N THR A 240 16.97 27.68 8.63
CA THR A 240 18.25 27.19 8.12
C THR A 240 18.06 26.12 7.04
N CYS A 241 19.10 25.89 6.25
CA CYS A 241 19.17 24.79 5.29
C CYS A 241 20.54 24.10 5.35
N LEU A 242 20.58 22.82 4.98
CA LEU A 242 21.77 21.98 5.12
C LEU A 242 22.99 22.58 4.42
N ARG A 243 22.84 23.04 3.18
CA ARG A 243 23.94 23.60 2.39
C ARG A 243 24.69 24.71 3.11
N ASN A 244 23.99 25.57 3.84
CA ASN A 244 24.56 26.74 4.52
C ASN A 244 25.33 26.36 5.80
N ASP A 245 24.90 25.28 6.45
CA ASP A 245 25.45 24.82 7.72
C ASP A 245 26.48 23.67 7.60
N ILE A 246 26.81 23.27 6.36
CA ILE A 246 27.96 22.42 6.06
C ILE A 246 29.28 23.19 6.31
N VAL A 247 30.06 22.64 7.24
CA VAL A 247 31.46 23.00 7.48
C VAL A 247 32.32 22.08 6.61
N ALA A 248 32.91 22.63 5.55
CA ALA A 248 33.75 21.90 4.61
C ALA A 248 35.18 22.48 4.60
N PRO A 249 36.18 21.73 4.10
CA PRO A 249 37.53 22.25 3.89
C PRO A 249 37.55 23.52 3.04
N ASP A 250 38.53 24.41 3.27
CA ASP A 250 38.64 25.71 2.56
C ASP A 250 38.72 25.56 1.02
N SER A 251 39.17 24.41 0.52
CA SER A 251 39.25 24.10 -0.90
C SER A 251 37.93 23.65 -1.52
N ALA A 252 36.90 23.37 -0.72
CA ALA A 252 35.63 22.83 -1.18
C ALA A 252 34.80 23.88 -1.93
N THR A 253 34.36 23.51 -3.12
CA THR A 253 33.45 24.29 -3.97
C THR A 253 32.01 24.20 -3.48
N LYS A 254 31.17 25.15 -3.90
CA LYS A 254 29.71 25.10 -3.65
C LYS A 254 29.12 23.76 -4.13
N LYS A 255 29.52 23.33 -5.34
CA LYS A 255 29.08 22.05 -5.92
C LYS A 255 29.46 20.84 -5.06
N GLU A 256 30.65 20.84 -4.45
CA GLU A 256 31.04 19.75 -3.53
C GLU A 256 30.19 19.78 -2.24
N LYS A 257 29.78 20.95 -1.75
CA LYS A 257 28.80 21.03 -0.66
C LYS A 257 27.42 20.52 -1.08
N ASP A 258 26.96 20.83 -2.29
CA ASP A 258 25.68 20.33 -2.81
C ASP A 258 25.71 18.80 -2.95
N ILE A 259 26.80 18.24 -3.50
CA ILE A 259 27.01 16.79 -3.57
C ILE A 259 27.03 16.16 -2.18
N PHE A 260 27.72 16.78 -1.21
CA PHE A 260 27.75 16.30 0.16
C PHE A 260 26.34 16.31 0.79
N ALA A 261 25.59 17.40 0.64
CA ALA A 261 24.23 17.54 1.15
C ALA A 261 23.32 16.41 0.66
N VAL A 262 23.30 16.17 -0.65
CA VAL A 262 22.52 15.10 -1.27
C VAL A 262 23.02 13.73 -0.81
N THR A 263 24.33 13.50 -0.79
CA THR A 263 24.90 12.22 -0.35
C THR A 263 24.55 11.91 1.10
N LEU A 264 24.58 12.92 1.98
CA LEU A 264 24.19 12.80 3.38
C LEU A 264 22.71 12.42 3.51
N ALA A 265 21.82 13.16 2.85
CA ALA A 265 20.38 12.87 2.87
C ALA A 265 20.09 11.45 2.36
N ASN A 266 20.71 11.04 1.25
CA ASN A 266 20.54 9.70 0.69
C ASN A 266 20.99 8.59 1.65
N ARG A 267 22.10 8.80 2.36
CA ARG A 267 22.59 7.85 3.37
C ARG A 267 21.63 7.73 4.56
N LEU A 268 21.04 8.83 4.99
CA LEU A 268 20.05 8.84 6.08
C LEU A 268 18.73 8.20 5.65
N LEU A 269 18.24 8.49 4.45
CA LEU A 269 17.07 7.82 3.86
C LEU A 269 17.29 6.31 3.73
N PHE A 270 18.52 5.89 3.38
CA PHE A 270 18.85 4.47 3.37
C PHE A 270 18.83 3.84 4.77
N ILE A 271 19.23 4.58 5.81
CA ILE A 271 19.13 4.09 7.19
C ILE A 271 17.67 3.94 7.59
N ARG A 272 16.81 4.92 7.28
CA ARG A 272 15.35 4.83 7.48
C ARG A 272 14.76 3.57 6.82
N PHE A 273 15.15 3.30 5.58
CA PHE A 273 14.76 2.08 4.88
C PHE A 273 15.20 0.80 5.63
N LEU A 274 16.36 0.80 6.31
CA LEU A 274 16.76 -0.34 7.15
C LEU A 274 15.90 -0.48 8.41
N GLU A 275 15.41 0.63 8.98
CA GLU A 275 14.47 0.61 10.11
C GLU A 275 13.14 -0.03 9.69
N GLU A 276 12.57 0.40 8.55
CA GLU A 276 11.31 -0.13 8.01
C GLU A 276 11.38 -1.63 7.70
N ARG A 277 12.56 -2.11 7.27
CA ARG A 277 12.81 -3.53 7.01
C ARG A 277 13.12 -4.34 8.28
N GLY A 278 13.13 -3.71 9.45
CA GLY A 278 13.46 -4.34 10.73
C GLY A 278 14.92 -4.80 10.83
N VAL A 279 15.80 -4.27 9.99
CA VAL A 279 17.25 -4.51 10.06
C VAL A 279 17.87 -3.67 11.17
N LEU A 280 17.33 -2.46 11.37
CA LEU A 280 17.58 -1.61 12.54
C LEU A 280 16.28 -1.48 13.35
N SER A 281 16.40 -1.04 14.60
CA SER A 281 15.23 -0.73 15.43
C SER A 281 14.44 0.43 14.84
N GLU A 282 13.12 0.40 14.96
CA GLU A 282 12.26 1.55 14.64
C GLU A 282 12.68 2.78 15.47
N GLY A 283 12.81 3.94 14.83
CA GLY A 283 13.23 5.18 15.48
C GLY A 283 14.74 5.25 15.72
N PHE A 284 15.54 4.43 15.06
CA PHE A 284 16.99 4.35 15.29
C PHE A 284 17.69 5.71 15.11
N LEU A 285 17.34 6.50 14.09
CA LEU A 285 17.90 7.85 13.94
C LEU A 285 17.33 8.85 14.96
N SER A 286 16.04 8.80 15.24
CA SER A 286 15.35 9.69 16.20
C SER A 286 15.90 9.54 17.62
N ASP A 287 16.06 8.31 18.09
CA ASP A 287 16.69 7.98 19.37
C ASP A 287 18.09 8.61 19.48
N ARG A 288 18.84 8.70 18.37
CA ARG A 288 20.21 9.22 18.34
C ARG A 288 20.24 10.73 18.39
N VAL A 289 19.18 11.38 17.91
CA VAL A 289 18.95 12.81 18.14
C VAL A 289 18.56 13.07 19.60
N ASP A 290 17.68 12.24 20.17
CA ASP A 290 17.22 12.39 21.55
C ASP A 290 18.33 12.15 22.58
N ASP A 291 19.17 11.14 22.34
CA ASP A 291 20.34 10.82 23.16
C ASP A 291 21.47 11.85 23.00
N TYR A 292 21.47 12.61 21.91
CA TYR A 292 22.41 13.69 21.66
C TYR A 292 22.07 14.90 22.55
N GLY A 293 22.58 14.85 23.79
CA GLY A 293 22.40 15.93 24.77
C GLY A 293 23.37 17.10 24.61
N ASP A 294 22.97 18.27 25.12
CA ASP A 294 23.74 19.54 25.13
C ASP A 294 25.15 19.45 25.74
N SER A 295 25.46 18.37 26.47
CA SER A 295 26.76 18.14 27.10
C SER A 295 27.84 17.62 26.15
N ILE A 296 27.50 17.22 24.93
CA ILE A 296 28.47 16.72 23.94
C ILE A 296 29.14 17.93 23.25
N PRO A 297 30.49 18.03 23.27
CA PRO A 297 31.20 19.22 22.79
C PRO A 297 31.38 19.26 21.26
N THR A 298 30.99 18.21 20.55
CA THR A 298 31.05 18.06 19.09
C THR A 298 29.64 18.08 18.52
N THR A 299 29.49 18.28 17.21
CA THR A 299 28.19 18.21 16.54
C THR A 299 27.59 16.80 16.59
N LEU A 300 26.28 16.69 16.36
CA LEU A 300 25.58 15.42 16.18
C LEU A 300 26.16 14.63 15.01
N TYR A 301 26.52 15.33 13.93
CA TYR A 301 27.14 14.72 12.78
C TYR A 301 28.46 14.04 13.15
N GLU A 302 29.37 14.76 13.79
CA GLU A 302 30.68 14.20 14.16
C GLU A 302 30.59 13.14 15.27
N ALA A 303 29.71 13.33 16.25
CA ALA A 303 29.56 12.41 17.38
C ALA A 303 28.92 11.08 16.98
N THR A 304 27.95 11.10 16.05
CA THR A 304 27.05 9.97 15.81
C THR A 304 26.99 9.57 14.34
N ILE A 305 26.69 10.50 13.43
CA ILE A 305 26.40 10.19 12.03
C ILE A 305 27.67 9.78 11.26
N ASN A 306 28.78 10.48 11.47
CA ASN A 306 30.07 10.20 10.84
C ASN A 306 30.60 8.81 11.22
N PRO A 307 30.71 8.44 12.53
CA PRO A 307 31.05 7.08 12.92
C PRO A 307 30.07 6.03 12.38
N LEU A 308 28.77 6.32 12.35
CA LEU A 308 27.78 5.41 11.80
C LEU A 308 28.10 5.04 10.34
N PHE A 309 28.44 6.02 9.50
CA PHE A 309 28.77 5.79 8.10
C PHE A 309 30.10 5.06 7.93
N TYR A 310 31.18 5.60 8.50
CA TYR A 310 32.54 5.20 8.14
C TYR A 310 33.13 4.12 9.04
N GLU A 311 32.60 3.96 10.25
CA GLU A 311 33.01 2.92 11.20
C GLU A 311 32.05 1.74 11.17
N LEU A 312 30.75 1.98 11.40
CA LEU A 312 29.80 0.89 11.64
C LEU A 312 29.35 0.23 10.34
N PHE A 313 28.78 0.98 9.39
CA PHE A 313 28.31 0.40 8.12
C PHE A 313 29.44 -0.03 7.18
N ASN A 314 30.63 0.54 7.36
CA ASN A 314 31.75 0.37 6.43
C ASN A 314 32.88 -0.54 6.96
N LYS A 315 32.83 -1.00 8.21
CA LYS A 315 33.77 -2.02 8.72
C LYS A 315 33.06 -3.25 9.30
N PRO A 316 33.60 -4.46 9.06
CA PRO A 316 33.18 -5.68 9.75
C PRO A 316 33.25 -5.54 11.27
N ARG A 317 32.33 -6.18 12.01
CA ARG A 317 32.22 -6.07 13.47
C ARG A 317 33.54 -6.33 14.21
N ASP A 318 34.34 -7.29 13.77
CA ASP A 318 35.63 -7.65 14.38
C ASP A 318 36.76 -6.65 14.12
N GLN A 319 36.53 -5.66 13.25
CA GLN A 319 37.49 -4.64 12.83
C GLN A 319 37.07 -3.23 13.23
N ARG A 320 35.97 -3.10 13.99
CA ARG A 320 35.48 -1.82 14.50
C ARG A 320 36.29 -1.39 15.71
N ASP A 321 36.49 -0.09 15.85
CA ASP A 321 37.01 0.53 17.06
C ASP A 321 35.88 0.78 18.09
N LEU A 322 34.63 0.86 17.63
CA LEU A 322 33.42 1.06 18.44
C LEU A 322 32.69 -0.27 18.70
N HIS A 323 32.36 -0.53 19.96
CA HIS A 323 31.71 -1.75 20.43
C HIS A 323 30.79 -1.48 21.63
N GLY A 324 29.83 -2.38 21.85
CA GLY A 324 28.83 -2.28 22.90
C GLY A 324 27.68 -1.33 22.57
N ASP A 325 26.72 -1.25 23.50
CA ASP A 325 25.49 -0.45 23.35
C ASP A 325 24.78 -0.78 22.02
N TRP A 326 24.25 0.22 21.32
CA TRP A 326 23.60 0.06 20.02
C TRP A 326 24.58 -0.13 18.84
N TYR A 327 25.89 0.09 19.02
CA TYR A 327 26.87 -0.02 17.92
C TYR A 327 26.96 -1.44 17.36
N ASP A 328 26.79 -2.43 18.23
CA ASP A 328 26.85 -3.84 17.85
C ASP A 328 25.60 -4.27 17.07
N ASP A 329 24.49 -3.54 17.15
CA ASP A 329 23.27 -3.83 16.40
C ASP A 329 23.39 -3.41 14.93
N VAL A 330 24.28 -2.47 14.62
CA VAL A 330 24.45 -1.95 13.25
C VAL A 330 25.12 -2.99 12.34
N PRO A 331 24.51 -3.36 11.20
CA PRO A 331 25.08 -4.33 10.26
C PRO A 331 26.26 -3.74 9.47
N TYR A 332 27.10 -4.62 8.92
CA TYR A 332 28.15 -4.24 7.97
C TYR A 332 27.64 -4.37 6.54
N LEU A 333 27.80 -3.32 5.72
CA LEU A 333 27.22 -3.19 4.38
C LEU A 333 28.27 -3.09 3.26
N ASN A 334 29.52 -3.48 3.52
CA ASN A 334 30.62 -3.46 2.54
C ASN A 334 30.92 -2.08 1.92
N GLY A 335 30.50 -0.99 2.57
CA GLY A 335 30.91 0.35 2.18
C GLY A 335 30.29 0.88 0.89
N GLY A 336 29.20 0.31 0.37
CA GLY A 336 28.57 0.78 -0.88
C GLY A 336 28.31 2.30 -0.89
N LEU A 337 27.17 2.69 -0.32
CA LEU A 337 26.75 4.10 -0.20
C LEU A 337 27.56 4.88 0.85
N PHE A 338 28.16 4.18 1.81
CA PHE A 338 28.83 4.74 2.98
C PHE A 338 30.35 4.95 2.84
N ARG A 339 30.90 4.75 1.64
CA ARG A 339 32.28 5.19 1.33
C ARG A 339 32.31 6.68 1.05
N GLN A 340 33.46 7.28 1.30
CA GLN A 340 33.72 8.66 0.91
C GLN A 340 33.65 8.79 -0.62
N ASN A 341 32.85 9.75 -1.07
CA ASN A 341 32.59 10.11 -2.46
C ASN A 341 33.24 11.45 -2.84
N LEU A 342 33.67 12.24 -1.84
CA LEU A 342 34.38 13.52 -2.03
C LEU A 342 35.82 13.46 -1.50
N PRO A 343 36.73 14.30 -2.05
CA PRO A 343 38.08 14.43 -1.51
C PRO A 343 38.05 14.96 -0.06
N ASN A 344 38.66 14.21 0.87
CA ASN A 344 38.69 14.54 2.30
C ASN A 344 37.28 14.74 2.91
N GLU A 345 36.32 13.88 2.53
CA GLU A 345 34.95 13.94 3.05
C GLU A 345 34.88 13.72 4.57
N ASP A 346 35.87 13.04 5.15
CA ASP A 346 36.04 12.91 6.60
C ASP A 346 36.29 14.25 7.33
N GLN A 347 36.66 15.31 6.61
CA GLN A 347 36.83 16.65 7.17
C GLN A 347 35.56 17.50 7.10
N TYR A 348 34.47 16.96 6.54
CA TYR A 348 33.18 17.64 6.49
C TYR A 348 32.43 17.45 7.81
N ASP A 349 31.72 18.47 8.24
CA ASP A 349 30.86 18.46 9.42
C ASP A 349 29.57 19.25 9.13
N VAL A 350 28.53 19.00 9.92
CA VAL A 350 27.21 19.65 9.81
C VAL A 350 26.81 20.20 11.16
N ARG A 351 26.42 21.48 11.19
CA ARG A 351 25.90 22.09 12.42
C ARG A 351 24.57 21.47 12.83
N ASN A 352 24.37 21.34 14.14
CA ASN A 352 23.21 20.67 14.71
C ASN A 352 21.84 21.17 14.21
N PRO A 353 21.58 22.49 14.03
CA PRO A 353 20.27 22.95 13.58
C PRO A 353 19.83 22.29 12.27
N SER A 354 20.68 22.29 11.23
CA SER A 354 20.35 21.61 9.98
C SER A 354 20.40 20.09 10.06
N MET A 355 21.28 19.51 10.89
CA MET A 355 21.31 18.06 11.05
C MET A 355 19.99 17.54 11.66
N ILE A 356 19.51 18.23 12.71
CA ILE A 356 18.23 17.91 13.33
C ILE A 356 17.09 18.16 12.35
N LEU A 357 17.10 19.28 11.60
CA LEU A 357 16.08 19.59 10.61
C LEU A 357 15.99 18.50 9.52
N VAL A 358 17.11 17.99 9.02
CA VAL A 358 17.13 16.91 8.02
C VAL A 358 16.49 15.65 8.59
N ILE A 359 16.90 15.22 9.80
CA ILE A 359 16.33 14.01 10.41
C ILE A 359 14.83 14.20 10.68
N ASP A 360 14.44 15.32 11.29
CA ASP A 360 13.05 15.60 11.63
C ASP A 360 12.14 15.73 10.40
N LYS A 361 12.55 16.45 9.35
CA LYS A 361 11.67 16.79 8.23
C LYS A 361 11.81 15.90 7.00
N VAL A 362 13.01 15.44 6.68
CA VAL A 362 13.24 14.62 5.48
C VAL A 362 13.17 13.13 5.79
N ILE A 363 13.57 12.73 7.00
CA ILE A 363 13.66 11.32 7.36
C ILE A 363 12.42 10.86 8.13
N GLU A 364 12.04 11.59 9.18
CA GLU A 364 10.92 11.23 10.06
C GLU A 364 9.61 11.90 9.68
N GLY A 365 9.67 13.12 9.11
CA GLY A 365 8.51 13.93 8.74
C GLY A 365 7.59 13.30 7.69
N ASN A 366 8.06 12.27 6.99
CA ASN A 366 7.27 11.51 6.02
C ASN A 366 6.11 10.76 6.68
N HIS A 367 6.24 10.39 7.97
CA HIS A 367 5.15 9.79 8.74
C HIS A 367 4.04 10.77 9.12
N GLU A 368 4.36 12.05 9.33
CA GLU A 368 3.34 13.07 9.61
C GLU A 368 2.53 13.42 8.35
N MET A 369 3.11 13.21 7.17
CA MET A 369 2.49 13.47 5.87
C MET A 369 1.80 12.23 5.27
N ASP A 370 1.82 11.07 5.96
CA ASP A 370 1.30 9.79 5.45
C ASP A 370 1.94 9.35 4.11
N ILE A 371 3.21 9.74 3.89
CA ILE A 371 3.97 9.39 2.69
C ILE A 371 4.75 8.11 2.99
N GLU A 372 4.34 7.00 2.38
CA GLU A 372 5.12 5.77 2.39
C GLU A 372 6.35 5.95 1.51
N VAL A 373 7.56 5.89 2.08
CA VAL A 373 8.82 6.10 1.34
C VAL A 373 9.13 4.88 0.49
N ASP A 374 8.44 4.77 -0.63
CA ASP A 374 8.68 3.72 -1.58
C ASP A 374 9.91 4.04 -2.47
N PRO A 375 10.53 3.02 -3.10
CA PRO A 375 11.66 3.23 -4.01
C PRO A 375 11.35 4.14 -5.21
N ALA A 376 10.08 4.30 -5.60
CA ALA A 376 9.68 5.12 -6.75
C ALA A 376 9.67 6.61 -6.39
N ILE A 377 9.21 6.99 -5.20
CA ILE A 377 9.30 8.35 -4.68
C ILE A 377 10.76 8.77 -4.56
N LEU A 378 11.57 7.93 -3.92
CA LEU A 378 13.01 8.17 -3.78
C LEU A 378 13.70 8.30 -5.15
N GLY A 379 13.41 7.40 -6.09
CA GLY A 379 13.98 7.43 -7.43
C GLY A 379 13.68 8.75 -8.16
N SER A 380 12.43 9.21 -8.08
CA SER A 380 11.97 10.45 -8.72
C SER A 380 12.62 11.68 -8.10
N VAL A 381 12.66 11.74 -6.77
CA VAL A 381 13.31 12.84 -6.02
C VAL A 381 14.81 12.90 -6.28
N PHE A 382 15.47 11.74 -6.37
CA PHE A 382 16.87 11.68 -6.77
C PHE A 382 17.08 12.20 -8.19
N GLU A 383 16.25 11.82 -9.15
CA GLU A 383 16.32 12.33 -10.52
C GLU A 383 16.19 13.87 -10.54
N MET A 384 15.17 14.40 -9.87
CA MET A 384 14.93 15.85 -9.78
C MET A 384 16.10 16.59 -9.12
N THR A 385 16.64 16.03 -8.03
CA THR A 385 17.77 16.60 -7.31
C THR A 385 19.05 16.60 -8.15
N ILE A 386 19.34 15.52 -8.88
CA ILE A 386 20.51 15.46 -9.77
C ILE A 386 20.42 16.53 -10.88
N ASN A 387 19.22 16.76 -11.41
CA ASN A 387 18.99 17.83 -12.38
C ASN A 387 19.22 19.21 -11.75
N HIS A 388 18.73 19.42 -10.52
CA HIS A 388 18.88 20.66 -9.77
C HIS A 388 20.37 21.03 -9.56
N ILE A 389 21.19 20.11 -9.05
CA ILE A 389 22.62 20.39 -8.75
C ILE A 389 23.53 20.41 -9.99
N SER A 390 23.02 20.08 -11.18
CA SER A 390 23.84 19.91 -12.38
C SER A 390 24.05 21.18 -13.22
N GLU A 391 23.35 22.29 -12.94
CA GLU A 391 23.44 23.62 -13.61
C GLU A 391 23.52 23.61 -15.16
N SER A 392 23.17 22.50 -15.81
CA SER A 392 23.34 22.29 -17.25
C SER A 392 22.00 21.81 -17.82
N GLU A 393 21.28 22.69 -18.54
CA GLU A 393 19.93 22.47 -19.12
C GLU A 393 19.77 21.21 -20.01
N ASN A 394 20.84 20.46 -20.30
CA ASN A 394 20.83 19.37 -21.27
C ASN A 394 21.31 18.00 -20.78
N ARG A 395 21.68 17.82 -19.50
CA ARG A 395 22.18 16.50 -19.07
C ARG A 395 21.10 15.43 -18.87
N GLN A 396 19.84 15.75 -18.61
CA GLN A 396 18.80 14.72 -18.46
C GLN A 396 18.67 13.83 -19.72
N LYS A 397 18.86 14.42 -20.91
CA LYS A 397 18.93 13.70 -22.19
C LYS A 397 20.26 12.96 -22.43
N GLU A 398 21.34 13.38 -21.77
CA GLU A 398 22.68 12.79 -21.94
C GLU A 398 22.99 11.70 -20.90
N THR A 399 22.45 11.78 -19.68
CA THR A 399 22.61 10.78 -18.60
C THR A 399 21.55 9.70 -18.64
N GLY A 400 20.36 9.99 -19.20
CA GLY A 400 19.27 9.02 -19.34
C GLY A 400 18.69 8.54 -18.00
N ALA A 401 18.83 9.35 -16.95
CA ALA A 401 18.45 9.00 -15.59
C ALA A 401 16.94 9.13 -15.35
N TYR A 402 16.13 8.47 -16.17
CA TYR A 402 14.68 8.39 -15.98
C TYR A 402 14.34 7.17 -15.12
N TYR A 403 13.66 7.37 -14.00
CA TYR A 403 13.09 6.23 -13.27
C TYR A 403 12.09 5.49 -14.17
N THR A 404 12.17 4.16 -14.20
CA THR A 404 11.24 3.34 -14.98
C THR A 404 10.06 2.95 -14.08
N PRO A 405 8.83 3.37 -14.40
CA PRO A 405 7.65 3.05 -13.60
C PRO A 405 7.46 1.54 -13.36
N ASN A 406 6.81 1.20 -12.24
CA ASN A 406 6.63 -0.18 -11.79
C ASN A 406 5.80 -1.03 -12.77
N ASP A 407 4.81 -0.45 -13.44
CA ASP A 407 4.01 -1.14 -14.48
C ASP A 407 4.87 -1.54 -15.69
N VAL A 408 5.80 -0.68 -16.10
CA VAL A 408 6.75 -0.95 -17.19
C VAL A 408 7.77 -2.02 -16.78
N THR A 409 8.35 -1.92 -15.58
CA THR A 409 9.30 -2.94 -15.10
C THR A 409 8.63 -4.29 -14.91
N HIS A 410 7.39 -4.32 -14.39
CA HIS A 410 6.59 -5.53 -14.27
C HIS A 410 6.27 -6.13 -15.65
N LEU A 411 5.88 -5.31 -16.63
CA LEU A 411 5.68 -5.78 -18.00
C LEU A 411 6.96 -6.42 -18.56
N ILE A 412 8.12 -5.78 -18.40
CA ILE A 412 9.40 -6.33 -18.86
C ILE A 412 9.71 -7.65 -18.16
N ASN A 413 9.58 -7.72 -16.83
CA ASN A 413 9.86 -8.93 -16.05
C ASN A 413 8.91 -10.08 -16.42
N SER A 414 7.61 -9.79 -16.59
CA SER A 414 6.63 -10.80 -16.98
C SER A 414 6.96 -11.46 -18.32
N GLN A 415 7.49 -10.68 -19.27
CA GLN A 415 7.84 -11.15 -20.62
C GLN A 415 9.22 -11.77 -20.68
N ALA A 416 10.21 -11.24 -19.95
CA ALA A 416 11.61 -11.64 -20.06
C ALA A 416 12.02 -12.73 -19.07
N VAL A 417 11.50 -12.68 -17.84
CA VAL A 417 11.96 -13.49 -16.71
C VAL A 417 10.92 -14.56 -16.35
N ASN A 418 9.68 -14.16 -16.10
CA ASN A 418 8.66 -15.07 -15.55
C ASN A 418 8.39 -16.26 -16.47
N GLY A 419 8.31 -16.04 -17.78
CA GLY A 419 8.17 -17.12 -18.76
C GLY A 419 9.31 -18.14 -18.70
N GLN A 420 10.56 -17.67 -18.64
CA GLN A 420 11.74 -18.55 -18.58
C GLN A 420 11.84 -19.30 -17.25
N ILE A 421 11.56 -18.63 -16.13
CA ILE A 421 11.54 -19.26 -14.81
C ILE A 421 10.44 -20.33 -14.76
N LYS A 422 9.24 -20.02 -15.25
CA LYS A 422 8.13 -20.98 -15.31
C LYS A 422 8.51 -22.22 -16.10
N GLU A 423 9.02 -22.06 -17.32
CA GLU A 423 9.46 -23.19 -18.15
C GLU A 423 10.58 -23.99 -17.47
N THR A 424 11.58 -23.32 -16.89
CA THR A 424 12.70 -23.99 -16.20
C THR A 424 12.21 -24.81 -15.00
N ILE A 425 11.28 -24.27 -14.21
CA ILE A 425 10.68 -24.98 -13.07
C ILE A 425 9.83 -26.15 -13.57
N ILE A 426 9.00 -25.95 -14.60
CA ILE A 426 8.18 -27.00 -15.19
C ILE A 426 9.06 -28.13 -15.71
N ASP A 427 10.13 -27.83 -16.44
CA ASP A 427 11.06 -28.83 -16.97
C ASP A 427 11.76 -29.60 -15.84
N ALA A 428 12.27 -28.90 -14.82
CA ALA A 428 12.92 -29.53 -13.67
C ALA A 428 11.97 -30.44 -12.88
N PHE A 429 10.69 -30.06 -12.73
CA PHE A 429 9.68 -30.91 -12.09
C PHE A 429 9.24 -32.06 -12.99
N SER A 430 9.11 -31.82 -14.29
CA SER A 430 8.69 -32.82 -15.27
C SER A 430 9.70 -33.96 -15.39
N GLU A 431 11.01 -33.67 -15.33
CA GLU A 431 12.07 -34.69 -15.30
C GLU A 431 11.97 -35.66 -14.10
N SER A 432 11.22 -35.29 -13.06
CA SER A 432 11.02 -36.11 -11.86
C SER A 432 9.71 -36.89 -11.82
N LEU A 433 8.84 -36.71 -12.82
CA LEU A 433 7.48 -37.27 -12.89
C LEU A 433 7.38 -38.36 -13.97
N ASP A 434 6.52 -39.36 -13.77
CA ASP A 434 6.19 -40.36 -14.80
C ASP A 434 5.51 -39.70 -16.02
N ASP A 435 5.78 -40.21 -17.23
CA ASP A 435 5.31 -39.67 -18.53
C ASP A 435 3.81 -39.29 -18.60
N GLN A 436 2.95 -40.03 -17.88
CA GLN A 436 1.51 -39.74 -17.82
C GLN A 436 1.19 -38.48 -17.00
N VAL A 437 1.90 -38.25 -15.90
CA VAL A 437 1.72 -37.11 -15.00
C VAL A 437 2.34 -35.85 -15.59
N GLU A 438 3.47 -35.98 -16.29
CA GLU A 438 4.09 -34.87 -17.03
C GLU A 438 3.12 -34.25 -18.05
N SER A 439 2.44 -35.08 -18.84
CA SER A 439 1.55 -34.56 -19.90
C SER A 439 0.34 -33.79 -19.36
N THR A 440 -0.21 -34.22 -18.22
CA THR A 440 -1.30 -33.52 -17.54
C THR A 440 -0.80 -32.23 -16.89
N PHE A 441 0.35 -32.29 -16.20
CA PHE A 441 0.96 -31.13 -15.54
C PHE A 441 1.28 -30.00 -16.53
N ARG A 442 1.88 -30.31 -17.68
CA ARG A 442 2.15 -29.30 -18.74
C ARG A 442 0.89 -28.72 -19.38
N SER A 443 -0.26 -29.39 -19.29
CA SER A 443 -1.53 -28.91 -19.86
C SER A 443 -2.33 -28.02 -18.90
N GLU A 444 -2.09 -28.15 -17.59
CA GLU A 444 -2.81 -27.42 -16.53
C GLU A 444 -1.99 -26.27 -15.90
N ALA A 445 -0.66 -26.25 -16.11
CA ALA A 445 0.25 -25.21 -15.65
C ALA A 445 0.30 -24.03 -16.60
#